data_AF-A0AAI9YTZ1-F1
#
_entry.id   AF-A0AAI9YTZ1-F1
#
_cell.length_a   1.000
_cell.length_b   1.000
_cell.length_c   1.000
_cell.angle_alpha   90.00
_cell.angle_beta   90.00
_cell.angle_gamma   90.00
#
_symmetry.space_group_name_H-M   'P 1'
#
loop_
_entity.id
_entity.type
_entity.pdbx_description
1 polymer ?
#
loop_
_entity_poly.entity_id
_entity_poly.type
_entity_poly.pdbx_seq_one_letter_code
_entity_poly.pdbx_strand_id
1 'polypeptide(L)'
;MRLTSLLAALAASSAAGSFVEPRDPNKLFTLEIAPGQTVTVTEEEKWEMMDKRVHFFDITEWSDVPAVASSADFKLLAALPFPTQMNQTCHVNALIPKLNKDNMRAHLERFSSFHNRYYLSKTGVESAEWLYGQISAVLDVAGHPTANIRYVRHTAWSQPSIIVTIPGRNQRTVVLGGHLDSVISGDRGAGRAPGADDNGSGSVMILEVLRVLLSDPKIASGDILNTLEFHWYGAEEAGLLGSQDIFTQYRASNRQVVSMLQQDMVGYVGRDGVERFGVVTDWVDLDQVAFMKRVIDTYTDIPYEETVCGYACSDHASANRNGYPSSFIFETPFGNHNPYIHSPNDTMEHVSFDHVVQHARMATGYVYELAYWPFA
;
A
#
# COMPACT_ATOMS: atom_id res chain seq x y z
N MET A 1 33.94 -46.78 16.82
CA MET A 1 32.98 -45.88 17.48
C MET A 1 33.02 -44.53 16.77
N ARG A 2 32.07 -44.27 15.88
CA ARG A 2 31.69 -42.94 15.36
C ARG A 2 30.41 -43.17 14.55
N LEU A 3 29.27 -42.92 15.19
CA LEU A 3 27.96 -43.01 14.56
C LEU A 3 27.78 -41.85 13.59
N THR A 4 27.45 -42.18 12.35
CA THR A 4 26.82 -41.29 11.37
C THR A 4 25.34 -41.17 11.70
N SER A 5 24.90 -40.00 12.12
CA SER A 5 23.48 -39.69 12.31
C SER A 5 22.95 -39.00 11.06
N LEU A 6 22.23 -39.74 10.22
CA LEU A 6 21.29 -39.15 9.26
C LEU A 6 20.14 -38.55 10.07
N LEU A 7 20.02 -37.22 10.11
CA LEU A 7 18.74 -36.58 10.42
C LEU A 7 17.98 -36.39 9.11
N ALA A 8 16.99 -37.26 8.89
CA ALA A 8 15.93 -37.01 7.94
C ALA A 8 15.04 -35.89 8.51
N ALA A 9 15.06 -34.73 7.90
CA ALA A 9 14.08 -33.68 8.17
C ALA A 9 12.74 -34.11 7.55
N LEU A 10 11.80 -34.54 8.38
CA LEU A 10 10.39 -34.62 7.97
C LEU A 10 9.89 -33.20 7.74
N ALA A 11 9.75 -32.80 6.48
CA ALA A 11 8.91 -31.68 6.11
C ALA A 11 7.45 -32.06 6.42
N ALA A 12 6.93 -31.57 7.55
CA ALA A 12 5.50 -31.60 7.82
C ALA A 12 4.85 -30.53 6.92
N SER A 13 4.33 -30.96 5.77
CA SER A 13 3.40 -30.17 4.98
C SER A 13 2.07 -30.07 5.74
N SER A 14 1.89 -29.04 6.56
CA SER A 14 0.56 -28.67 7.03
C SER A 14 -0.14 -27.89 5.92
N ALA A 15 -0.91 -28.60 5.11
CA ALA A 15 -2.01 -28.00 4.36
C ALA A 15 -3.06 -27.52 5.39
N ALA A 16 -2.81 -26.37 6.00
CA ALA A 16 -3.85 -25.67 6.74
C ALA A 16 -4.78 -25.05 5.69
N GLY A 17 -5.85 -25.79 5.35
CA GLY A 17 -6.98 -25.19 4.65
C GLY A 17 -7.46 -24.00 5.48
N SER A 18 -7.48 -22.82 4.87
CA SER A 18 -8.06 -21.62 5.45
C SER A 18 -9.55 -21.89 5.67
N PHE A 19 -9.92 -22.23 6.90
CA PHE A 19 -11.32 -22.23 7.31
C PHE A 19 -11.75 -20.77 7.41
N VAL A 20 -12.35 -20.24 6.34
CA VAL A 20 -13.19 -19.05 6.46
C VAL A 20 -14.43 -19.50 7.21
N GLU A 21 -14.69 -18.91 8.37
CA GLU A 21 -15.92 -19.21 9.11
C GLU A 21 -17.15 -18.94 8.21
N PRO A 22 -18.20 -19.77 8.29
CA PRO A 22 -19.44 -19.52 7.56
C PRO A 22 -19.95 -18.11 7.89
N ARG A 23 -20.37 -17.36 6.84
CA ARG A 23 -20.95 -16.02 6.98
C ARG A 23 -22.08 -16.05 8.02
N ASP A 24 -21.88 -15.38 9.15
CA ASP A 24 -22.92 -15.20 10.17
C ASP A 24 -23.80 -14.01 9.76
N PRO A 25 -25.05 -14.23 9.34
CA PRO A 25 -25.94 -13.15 8.93
C PRO A 25 -26.32 -12.21 10.08
N ASN A 26 -26.04 -12.59 11.34
CA ASN A 26 -26.26 -11.76 12.51
C ASN A 26 -24.98 -11.07 13.02
N LYS A 27 -23.84 -11.23 12.33
CA LYS A 27 -22.61 -10.53 12.70
C LYS A 27 -22.85 -9.02 12.61
N LEU A 28 -22.63 -8.34 13.72
CA LEU A 28 -22.59 -6.88 13.77
C LEU A 28 -21.14 -6.42 13.59
N PHE A 29 -21.00 -5.30 12.91
CA PHE A 29 -19.72 -4.64 12.65
C PHE A 29 -19.66 -3.35 13.45
N THR A 30 -18.50 -3.05 14.03
CA THR A 30 -18.24 -1.77 14.67
C THR A 30 -17.36 -0.95 13.75
N LEU A 31 -17.93 0.11 13.18
CA LEU A 31 -17.24 1.01 12.27
C LEU A 31 -16.91 2.31 12.99
N GLU A 32 -15.69 2.80 12.81
CA GLU A 32 -15.30 4.13 13.25
C GLU A 32 -15.34 5.09 12.06
N ILE A 33 -16.27 6.05 12.11
CA ILE A 33 -16.61 6.96 11.00
C ILE A 33 -15.96 8.35 11.14
N ALA A 34 -15.45 8.65 12.33
CA ALA A 34 -14.66 9.83 12.67
C ALA A 34 -13.89 9.52 13.96
N PRO A 35 -12.86 10.30 14.35
CA PRO A 35 -12.07 10.01 15.54
C PRO A 35 -12.93 9.78 16.79
N GLY A 36 -12.88 8.56 17.31
CA GLY A 36 -13.64 8.15 18.50
C GLY A 36 -15.16 8.09 18.31
N GLN A 37 -15.68 8.28 17.10
CA GLN A 37 -17.11 8.12 16.79
C GLN A 37 -17.34 6.79 16.10
N THR A 38 -18.03 5.89 16.80
CA THR A 38 -18.34 4.55 16.30
C THR A 38 -19.83 4.36 16.05
N VAL A 39 -20.14 3.52 15.08
CA VAL A 39 -21.48 3.01 14.80
C VAL A 39 -21.44 1.49 14.76
N THR A 40 -22.49 0.85 15.25
CA THR A 40 -22.67 -0.59 15.12
C THR A 40 -23.68 -0.84 14.01
N VAL A 41 -23.31 -1.63 13.01
CA VAL A 41 -24.11 -1.85 11.81
C VAL A 41 -24.17 -3.33 11.46
N THR A 42 -25.21 -3.72 10.75
CA THR A 42 -25.26 -4.98 10.01
C THR A 42 -24.33 -4.93 8.80
N GLU A 43 -24.08 -6.09 8.17
CA GLU A 43 -23.30 -6.14 6.93
C GLU A 43 -23.95 -5.37 5.78
N GLU A 44 -25.28 -5.42 5.68
CA GLU A 44 -26.04 -4.70 4.65
C GLU A 44 -25.89 -3.19 4.83
N GLU A 45 -26.04 -2.69 6.06
CA GLU A 45 -25.82 -1.27 6.39
C GLU A 45 -24.37 -0.84 6.14
N LYS A 46 -23.38 -1.70 6.47
CA LYS A 46 -21.98 -1.45 6.11
C LYS A 46 -21.82 -1.28 4.60
N TRP A 47 -22.40 -2.17 3.80
CA TRP A 47 -22.35 -2.08 2.34
C TRP A 47 -23.02 -0.82 1.80
N GLU A 48 -24.16 -0.43 2.37
CA GLU A 48 -24.82 0.83 2.00
C GLU A 48 -23.93 2.05 2.29
N MET A 49 -23.23 2.06 3.43
CA MET A 49 -22.29 3.12 3.77
C MET A 49 -21.16 3.19 2.74
N MET A 50 -20.60 2.05 2.34
CA MET A 50 -19.59 1.96 1.30
C MET A 50 -20.12 2.45 -0.06
N ASP A 51 -21.34 2.05 -0.45
CA ASP A 51 -21.98 2.52 -1.70
C ASP A 51 -22.23 4.04 -1.70
N LYS A 52 -22.46 4.61 -0.52
CA LYS A 52 -22.57 6.06 -0.30
C LYS A 52 -21.21 6.75 -0.15
N ARG A 53 -20.10 6.03 -0.33
CA ARG A 53 -18.71 6.50 -0.16
C ARG A 53 -18.45 7.12 1.21
N VAL A 54 -19.06 6.55 2.24
CA VAL A 54 -18.73 6.89 3.63
C VAL A 54 -17.45 6.16 3.99
N HIS A 55 -16.38 6.91 4.22
CA HIS A 55 -15.12 6.35 4.69
C HIS A 55 -15.21 5.96 6.17
N PHE A 56 -14.61 4.82 6.53
CA PHE A 56 -14.57 4.33 7.89
C PHE A 56 -13.40 3.35 8.09
N PHE A 57 -12.96 3.20 9.34
CA PHE A 57 -12.26 1.99 9.76
C PHE A 57 -13.29 0.95 10.18
N ASP A 58 -13.17 -0.28 9.71
CA ASP A 58 -13.82 -1.40 10.37
C ASP A 58 -12.92 -1.85 11.52
N ILE A 59 -13.38 -1.60 12.74
CA ILE A 59 -12.65 -1.91 13.98
C ILE A 59 -13.28 -3.09 14.73
N THR A 60 -14.11 -3.90 14.05
CA THR A 60 -14.83 -5.02 14.67
C THR A 60 -13.88 -5.98 15.39
N GLU A 61 -12.72 -6.25 14.81
CA GLU A 61 -11.69 -7.13 15.39
C GLU A 61 -10.67 -6.36 16.28
N TRP A 62 -10.79 -5.03 16.40
CA TRP A 62 -9.87 -4.14 17.12
C TRP A 62 -10.59 -3.20 18.10
N SER A 63 -11.79 -3.55 18.58
CA SER A 63 -12.60 -2.70 19.48
C SER A 63 -11.86 -2.28 20.75
N ASP A 64 -10.90 -3.11 21.19
CA ASP A 64 -10.12 -2.91 22.40
C ASP A 64 -8.79 -2.18 22.14
N VAL A 65 -8.47 -1.89 20.88
CA VAL A 65 -7.27 -1.14 20.49
C VAL A 65 -7.65 0.33 20.33
N PRO A 66 -7.36 1.19 21.33
CA PRO A 66 -7.68 2.59 21.22
C PRO A 66 -6.90 3.20 20.05
N ALA A 67 -7.61 3.96 19.21
CA ALA A 67 -6.99 4.95 18.34
C ALA A 67 -6.03 5.80 19.19
N VAL A 68 -4.88 6.19 18.63
CA VAL A 68 -4.00 7.10 19.35
C VAL A 68 -4.74 8.42 19.57
N ALA A 69 -5.23 8.63 20.79
CA ALA A 69 -5.96 9.81 21.19
C ALA A 69 -4.98 10.98 21.28
N SER A 70 -4.95 11.79 20.23
CA SER A 70 -4.10 12.98 20.08
C SER A 70 -2.60 12.72 19.91
N SER A 71 -1.98 13.59 19.12
CA SER A 71 -0.54 13.68 18.86
C SER A 71 0.35 13.88 20.10
N ALA A 72 -0.24 14.03 21.30
CA ALA A 72 0.47 14.32 22.53
C ALA A 72 1.02 13.07 23.22
N ASP A 73 0.31 11.93 23.15
CA ASP A 73 0.64 10.80 24.02
C ASP A 73 1.56 9.74 23.40
N PHE A 74 1.70 9.67 22.07
CA PHE A 74 2.80 8.91 21.45
C PHE A 74 3.23 9.49 20.10
N LYS A 75 4.20 10.40 20.16
CA LYS A 75 5.28 10.47 19.18
C LYS A 75 6.20 9.28 19.45
N LEU A 76 5.91 8.10 18.90
CA LEU A 76 6.79 6.92 19.05
C LEU A 76 8.07 7.08 18.20
N LEU A 77 8.83 8.17 18.46
CA LEU A 77 9.69 8.97 17.57
C LEU A 77 8.96 10.29 17.23
N ALA A 78 9.30 11.38 17.90
CA ALA A 78 8.96 12.71 17.41
C ALA A 78 9.50 12.79 15.98
N ALA A 79 8.62 12.98 14.98
CA ALA A 79 8.93 12.95 13.55
C ALA A 79 10.38 13.37 13.29
N LEU A 80 11.22 12.37 13.04
CA LEU A 80 12.63 12.61 12.75
C LEU A 80 12.64 13.52 11.51
N PRO A 81 13.40 14.63 11.52
CA PRO A 81 13.22 15.69 10.54
C PRO A 81 13.41 15.11 9.13
N PHE A 82 12.44 15.36 8.25
CA PHE A 82 12.54 14.96 6.86
C PHE A 82 13.60 15.80 6.10
N PRO A 83 14.17 15.28 5.00
CA PRO A 83 15.11 16.03 4.19
C PRO A 83 14.56 17.39 3.75
N THR A 84 15.33 18.44 4.00
CA THR A 84 15.04 19.79 3.50
C THR A 84 15.64 20.05 2.11
N GLN A 85 16.51 19.14 1.64
CA GLN A 85 17.15 19.14 0.32
C GLN A 85 17.26 17.70 -0.20
N MET A 86 17.21 17.54 -1.53
CA MET A 86 17.35 16.24 -2.20
C MET A 86 18.83 15.94 -2.47
N ASN A 87 19.41 14.99 -1.74
CA ASN A 87 20.85 14.70 -1.76
C ASN A 87 21.20 13.54 -2.70
N GLN A 88 20.21 12.82 -3.21
CA GLN A 88 20.40 11.64 -4.06
C GLN A 88 20.02 11.87 -5.52
N THR A 89 19.85 13.12 -5.94
CA THR A 89 19.36 13.50 -7.28
C THR A 89 20.08 12.82 -8.44
N CYS A 90 21.41 12.74 -8.38
CA CYS A 90 22.21 12.05 -9.40
C CYS A 90 21.82 10.56 -9.54
N HIS A 91 21.61 9.87 -8.42
CA HIS A 91 21.25 8.45 -8.41
C HIS A 91 19.81 8.24 -8.85
N VAL A 92 18.87 9.04 -8.35
CA VAL A 92 17.46 8.97 -8.73
C VAL A 92 17.29 9.25 -10.23
N ASN A 93 17.96 10.27 -10.77
CA ASN A 93 17.90 10.59 -12.20
C ASN A 93 18.55 9.51 -13.09
N ALA A 94 19.44 8.68 -12.55
CA ALA A 94 19.95 7.49 -13.24
C ALA A 94 18.97 6.30 -13.23
N LEU A 95 18.05 6.27 -12.27
CA LEU A 95 17.03 5.23 -12.14
C LEU A 95 15.75 5.54 -12.91
N ILE A 96 15.31 6.80 -12.94
CA ILE A 96 14.08 7.25 -13.62
C ILE A 96 13.97 6.72 -15.06
N PRO A 97 15.02 6.81 -15.92
CA PRO A 97 14.92 6.31 -17.30
C PRO A 97 14.77 4.78 -17.41
N LYS A 98 14.98 4.04 -16.31
CA LYS A 98 14.80 2.58 -16.28
C LYS A 98 13.35 2.18 -15.99
N LEU A 99 12.49 3.10 -15.56
CA LEU A 99 11.05 2.86 -15.39
C LEU A 99 10.43 2.52 -16.76
N ASN A 100 9.62 1.47 -16.80
CA ASN A 100 9.10 0.90 -18.03
C ASN A 100 7.57 0.79 -18.00
N LYS A 101 6.91 1.59 -18.86
CA LYS A 101 5.46 1.60 -19.03
C LYS A 101 4.89 0.28 -19.53
N ASP A 102 5.61 -0.42 -20.39
CA ASP A 102 5.14 -1.67 -20.97
C ASP A 102 5.11 -2.79 -19.91
N ASN A 103 6.06 -2.80 -18.96
CA ASN A 103 5.99 -3.69 -17.81
C ASN A 103 4.73 -3.42 -16.97
N MET A 104 4.51 -2.16 -16.58
CA MET A 104 3.32 -1.79 -15.79
C MET A 104 2.03 -2.10 -16.53
N ARG A 105 1.97 -1.85 -17.84
CA ARG A 105 0.82 -2.19 -18.69
C ARG A 105 0.56 -3.68 -18.74
N ALA A 106 1.59 -4.49 -19.00
CA ALA A 106 1.46 -5.95 -19.07
C ALA A 106 1.03 -6.55 -17.73
N HIS A 107 1.59 -6.07 -16.62
CA HIS A 107 1.18 -6.48 -15.29
C HIS A 107 -0.26 -6.07 -15.00
N LEU A 108 -0.66 -4.85 -15.35
CA LEU A 108 -2.02 -4.38 -15.11
C LEU A 108 -3.05 -5.11 -15.96
N GLU A 109 -2.72 -5.47 -17.20
CA GLU A 109 -3.57 -6.30 -18.06
C GLU A 109 -3.89 -7.64 -17.40
N ARG A 110 -2.87 -8.30 -16.84
CA ARG A 110 -3.11 -9.54 -16.12
C ARG A 110 -3.85 -9.30 -14.79
N PHE A 111 -3.47 -8.28 -14.03
CA PHE A 111 -4.02 -8.03 -12.70
C PHE A 111 -5.50 -7.58 -12.72
N SER A 112 -5.91 -6.86 -13.76
CA SER A 112 -7.31 -6.46 -14.00
C SER A 112 -8.12 -7.52 -14.78
N SER A 113 -7.49 -8.61 -15.21
CA SER A 113 -8.18 -9.75 -15.87
C SER A 113 -8.83 -10.72 -14.88
N PHE A 114 -8.44 -10.68 -13.60
CA PHE A 114 -9.16 -11.43 -12.56
C PHE A 114 -10.61 -10.93 -12.49
N HIS A 115 -11.56 -11.84 -12.22
CA HIS A 115 -12.98 -11.48 -12.20
C HIS A 115 -13.26 -10.33 -11.22
N ASN A 116 -12.71 -10.46 -10.01
CA ASN A 116 -12.51 -9.39 -9.05
C ASN A 116 -11.31 -9.76 -8.17
N ARG A 117 -10.82 -8.81 -7.37
CA ARG A 117 -9.80 -9.08 -6.35
C ARG A 117 -10.34 -8.92 -4.93
N TYR A 118 -11.62 -9.20 -4.73
CA TYR A 118 -12.30 -9.00 -3.45
C TYR A 118 -11.72 -9.91 -2.36
N TYR A 119 -11.53 -9.38 -1.15
CA TYR A 119 -10.78 -10.05 -0.08
C TYR A 119 -11.33 -11.40 0.42
N LEU A 120 -12.64 -11.64 0.26
CA LEU A 120 -13.30 -12.92 0.57
C LEU A 120 -13.44 -13.84 -0.64
N SER A 121 -13.14 -13.35 -1.84
CA SER A 121 -13.29 -14.13 -3.07
C SER A 121 -12.10 -15.06 -3.30
N LYS A 122 -12.35 -16.16 -4.04
CA LYS A 122 -11.26 -17.02 -4.53
C LYS A 122 -10.29 -16.24 -5.42
N THR A 123 -10.81 -15.41 -6.32
CA THR A 123 -10.00 -14.63 -7.26
C THR A 123 -9.16 -13.57 -6.58
N GLY A 124 -9.58 -13.06 -5.41
CA GLY A 124 -8.76 -12.19 -4.56
C GLY A 124 -7.55 -12.87 -3.95
N VAL A 125 -7.65 -14.15 -3.59
CA VAL A 125 -6.49 -14.96 -3.18
C VAL A 125 -5.59 -15.24 -4.37
N GLU A 126 -6.16 -15.68 -5.49
CA GLU A 126 -5.41 -15.99 -6.72
C GLU A 126 -4.66 -14.77 -7.27
N SER A 127 -5.24 -13.57 -7.17
CA SER A 127 -4.58 -12.33 -7.59
C SER A 127 -3.41 -11.95 -6.69
N ALA A 128 -3.53 -12.15 -5.38
CA ALA A 128 -2.43 -11.96 -4.44
C ALA A 128 -1.30 -12.97 -4.67
N GLU A 129 -1.64 -14.24 -4.94
CA GLU A 129 -0.65 -15.27 -5.27
C GLU A 129 0.09 -14.97 -6.59
N TRP A 130 -0.64 -14.50 -7.60
CA TRP A 130 -0.04 -14.06 -8.85
C TRP A 130 0.93 -12.89 -8.65
N LEU A 131 0.52 -11.87 -7.88
CA LEU A 131 1.33 -10.70 -7.59
C LEU A 131 2.59 -11.07 -6.80
N TYR A 132 2.46 -11.94 -5.79
CA TYR A 132 3.60 -12.49 -5.05
C TYR A 132 4.61 -13.14 -6.02
N GLY A 133 4.14 -13.93 -6.98
CA GLY A 133 5.00 -14.54 -8.00
C GLY A 133 5.75 -13.52 -8.87
N GLN A 134 5.12 -12.41 -9.25
CA GLN A 134 5.80 -11.34 -10.00
C GLN A 134 6.89 -10.67 -9.16
N ILE A 135 6.58 -10.39 -7.89
CA ILE A 135 7.52 -9.79 -6.94
C ILE A 135 8.71 -10.74 -6.67
N SER A 136 8.44 -12.03 -6.46
CA SER A 136 9.49 -13.05 -6.30
C SER A 136 10.42 -13.10 -7.50
N ALA A 137 9.89 -13.04 -8.73
CA ALA A 137 10.71 -13.02 -9.94
C ALA A 137 11.63 -11.79 -9.99
N VAL A 138 11.15 -10.61 -9.57
CA VAL A 138 11.98 -9.40 -9.45
C VAL A 138 13.11 -9.59 -8.43
N LEU A 139 12.81 -10.17 -7.27
CA LEU A 139 13.81 -10.44 -6.22
C LEU A 139 14.85 -11.46 -6.67
N ASP A 140 14.42 -12.53 -7.36
CA ASP A 140 15.30 -13.58 -7.88
C ASP A 140 16.28 -13.02 -8.92
N VAL A 141 15.81 -12.16 -9.83
CA VAL A 141 16.66 -11.48 -10.82
C VAL A 141 17.66 -10.54 -10.15
N ALA A 142 17.24 -9.82 -9.10
CA ALA A 142 18.10 -8.91 -8.37
C ALA A 142 19.20 -9.63 -7.58
N GLY A 143 18.94 -10.86 -7.12
CA GLY A 143 19.89 -11.65 -6.34
C GLY A 143 20.29 -10.97 -5.02
N HIS A 144 19.42 -10.13 -4.45
CA HIS A 144 19.72 -9.38 -3.23
C HIS A 144 19.97 -10.34 -2.05
N PRO A 145 21.07 -10.19 -1.28
CA PRO A 145 21.53 -11.20 -0.34
C PRO A 145 20.59 -11.45 0.85
N THR A 146 19.81 -10.44 1.24
CA THR A 146 18.98 -10.46 2.47
C THR A 146 17.55 -9.98 2.27
N ALA A 147 17.14 -9.68 1.02
CA ALA A 147 15.80 -9.22 0.77
C ALA A 147 14.85 -10.41 0.93
N ASN A 148 13.66 -10.17 1.46
CA ASN A 148 12.67 -11.22 1.60
C ASN A 148 11.28 -10.70 1.24
N ILE A 149 10.42 -11.63 0.86
CA ILE A 149 9.02 -11.41 0.57
C ILE A 149 8.20 -12.38 1.42
N ARG A 150 7.13 -11.88 2.03
CA ARG A 150 6.22 -12.69 2.85
C ARG A 150 4.78 -12.31 2.61
N TYR A 151 3.91 -13.30 2.75
CA TYR A 151 2.50 -13.04 3.00
C TYR A 151 2.32 -12.57 4.45
N VAL A 152 1.46 -11.57 4.65
CA VAL A 152 0.81 -11.30 5.92
C VAL A 152 -0.55 -11.97 5.85
N ARG A 153 -0.73 -13.03 6.63
CA ARG A 153 -2.02 -13.72 6.72
C ARG A 153 -2.84 -13.07 7.82
N HIS A 154 -4.10 -12.81 7.51
CA HIS A 154 -5.04 -12.21 8.42
C HIS A 154 -5.97 -13.29 8.99
N THR A 155 -6.36 -13.15 10.25
CA THR A 155 -7.14 -14.20 10.94
C THR A 155 -8.55 -14.34 10.38
N ALA A 156 -9.19 -13.21 10.01
CA ALA A 156 -10.61 -13.17 9.68
C ALA A 156 -10.94 -13.34 8.19
N TRP A 157 -9.95 -13.36 7.29
CA TRP A 157 -10.18 -13.52 5.84
C TRP A 157 -9.00 -14.18 5.12
N SER A 158 -9.24 -14.63 3.88
CA SER A 158 -8.27 -15.47 3.14
C SER A 158 -7.26 -14.70 2.30
N GLN A 159 -7.63 -13.55 1.73
CA GLN A 159 -6.69 -12.76 0.94
C GLN A 159 -5.56 -12.20 1.83
N PRO A 160 -4.30 -12.56 1.57
CA PRO A 160 -3.18 -12.03 2.35
C PRO A 160 -2.79 -10.64 1.87
N SER A 161 -2.16 -9.86 2.74
CA SER A 161 -1.29 -8.76 2.29
C SER A 161 0.09 -9.30 1.90
N ILE A 162 0.88 -8.54 1.15
CA ILE A 162 2.25 -8.89 0.76
C ILE A 162 3.20 -7.81 1.25
N ILE A 163 4.32 -8.22 1.87
CA ILE A 163 5.38 -7.31 2.27
C ILE A 163 6.70 -7.82 1.71
N VAL A 164 7.40 -6.94 0.98
CA VAL A 164 8.82 -7.08 0.68
C VAL A 164 9.61 -6.27 1.68
N THR A 165 10.69 -6.83 2.20
CA THR A 165 11.64 -6.12 3.07
C THR A 165 13.03 -6.18 2.46
N ILE A 166 13.64 -5.02 2.26
CA ILE A 166 15.06 -4.85 1.94
C ILE A 166 15.74 -4.31 3.21
N PRO A 167 16.47 -5.15 3.96
CA PRO A 167 17.09 -4.73 5.22
C PRO A 167 18.15 -3.65 5.01
N GLY A 168 18.08 -2.58 5.80
CA GLY A 168 19.14 -1.59 5.91
C GLY A 168 20.00 -1.78 7.15
N ARG A 169 21.00 -0.91 7.32
CA ARG A 169 21.88 -0.92 8.50
C ARG A 169 21.12 -0.59 9.81
N ASN A 170 20.04 0.18 9.71
CA ASN A 170 19.20 0.60 10.82
C ASN A 170 17.82 -0.08 10.77
N GLN A 171 17.16 -0.19 11.94
CA GLN A 171 15.80 -0.73 12.07
C GLN A 171 14.69 0.25 11.64
N ARG A 172 15.05 1.50 11.35
CA ARG A 172 14.12 2.51 10.82
C ARG A 172 13.60 2.06 9.47
N THR A 173 12.30 2.05 9.33
CA THR A 173 11.59 1.46 8.19
C THR A 173 10.88 2.56 7.39
N VAL A 174 11.19 2.64 6.10
CA VAL A 174 10.52 3.48 5.11
C VAL A 174 9.58 2.57 4.32
N VAL A 175 8.30 2.94 4.23
CA VAL A 175 7.25 2.11 3.62
C VAL A 175 6.72 2.81 2.36
N LEU A 176 6.68 2.08 1.25
CA LEU A 176 5.87 2.43 0.07
C LEU A 176 4.74 1.40 -0.03
N GLY A 177 3.48 1.84 -0.02
CA GLY A 177 2.34 0.94 0.07
C GLY A 177 1.18 1.33 -0.84
N GLY A 178 0.30 0.36 -1.08
CA GLY A 178 -1.00 0.51 -1.76
C GLY A 178 -1.80 -0.77 -1.59
N HIS A 179 -3.11 -0.74 -1.81
CA HIS A 179 -3.93 -1.95 -1.71
C HIS A 179 -3.92 -2.79 -2.99
N LEU A 180 -4.26 -4.07 -2.86
CA LEU A 180 -4.28 -5.07 -3.94
C LEU A 180 -5.68 -5.57 -4.29
N ASP A 181 -6.68 -5.26 -3.46
CA ASP A 181 -8.05 -5.71 -3.69
C ASP A 181 -8.79 -4.85 -4.73
N SER A 182 -10.06 -5.20 -4.95
CA SER A 182 -11.00 -4.42 -5.76
C SER A 182 -12.42 -4.88 -5.48
N VAL A 183 -13.35 -3.94 -5.61
CA VAL A 183 -14.78 -4.15 -5.43
C VAL A 183 -15.59 -3.50 -6.54
N ILE A 184 -16.87 -3.85 -6.61
CA ILE A 184 -17.88 -2.98 -7.22
C ILE A 184 -18.99 -2.67 -6.23
N SER A 185 -19.57 -1.48 -6.37
CA SER A 185 -20.76 -1.07 -5.63
C SER A 185 -21.95 -1.98 -5.94
N GLY A 186 -22.79 -2.23 -4.94
CA GLY A 186 -24.03 -3.01 -5.06
C GLY A 186 -23.90 -4.53 -5.26
N ASP A 187 -22.75 -5.06 -5.70
CA ASP A 187 -22.52 -6.51 -5.89
C ASP A 187 -21.09 -6.93 -5.48
N ARG A 188 -20.78 -6.69 -4.20
CA ARG A 188 -19.47 -6.99 -3.62
C ARG A 188 -19.26 -8.50 -3.53
N GLY A 189 -18.24 -9.00 -4.22
CA GLY A 189 -17.78 -10.39 -4.17
C GLY A 189 -18.28 -11.30 -5.31
N ALA A 190 -19.43 -11.01 -5.93
CA ALA A 190 -19.87 -11.74 -7.14
C ALA A 190 -19.73 -10.90 -8.42
N GLY A 191 -19.78 -9.57 -8.30
CA GLY A 191 -19.61 -8.65 -9.42
C GLY A 191 -18.23 -8.70 -10.05
N ARG A 192 -18.16 -8.36 -11.35
CA ARG A 192 -16.88 -8.18 -12.05
C ARG A 192 -16.28 -6.84 -11.66
N ALA A 193 -15.12 -6.86 -10.99
CA ALA A 193 -14.38 -5.68 -10.52
C ALA A 193 -12.97 -5.69 -11.10
N PRO A 194 -12.72 -5.06 -12.27
CA PRO A 194 -11.39 -5.09 -12.86
C PRO A 194 -10.40 -4.27 -12.02
N GLY A 195 -10.87 -3.21 -11.34
CA GLY A 195 -10.07 -2.42 -10.41
C GLY A 195 -8.76 -1.95 -11.06
N ALA A 196 -8.82 -1.47 -12.30
CA ALA A 196 -7.62 -1.19 -13.07
C ALA A 196 -6.89 0.03 -12.52
N ASP A 197 -7.63 1.07 -12.17
CA ASP A 197 -7.06 2.22 -11.50
C ASP A 197 -7.10 2.07 -9.98
N ASP A 198 -8.19 1.54 -9.44
CA ASP A 198 -8.40 1.36 -8.00
C ASP A 198 -8.30 -0.14 -7.58
N ASN A 199 -7.18 -0.59 -7.02
CA ASN A 199 -5.85 0.03 -7.04
C ASN A 199 -4.84 -0.78 -7.85
N GLY A 200 -5.27 -1.23 -9.02
CA GLY A 200 -4.40 -1.92 -9.96
C GLY A 200 -3.20 -1.06 -10.38
N SER A 201 -3.43 0.23 -10.64
CA SER A 201 -2.41 1.17 -11.10
C SER A 201 -1.32 1.39 -10.05
N GLY A 202 -1.70 1.60 -8.78
CA GLY A 202 -0.75 1.74 -7.68
C GLY A 202 0.02 0.45 -7.42
N SER A 203 -0.68 -0.69 -7.38
CA SER A 203 -0.09 -2.01 -7.18
C SER A 203 1.03 -2.33 -8.18
N VAL A 204 0.80 -2.12 -9.48
CA VAL A 204 1.81 -2.42 -10.52
C VAL A 204 2.92 -1.36 -10.57
N MET A 205 2.63 -0.13 -10.19
CA MET A 205 3.62 0.93 -10.08
C MET A 205 4.63 0.64 -8.96
N ILE A 206 4.17 0.20 -7.78
CA ILE A 206 5.05 -0.19 -6.67
C ILE A 206 5.97 -1.35 -7.10
N LEU A 207 5.44 -2.33 -7.85
CA LEU A 207 6.24 -3.44 -8.38
C LEU A 207 7.34 -2.95 -9.33
N GLU A 208 7.04 -2.01 -10.21
CA GLU A 208 8.01 -1.44 -11.14
C GLU A 208 9.07 -0.58 -10.43
N VAL A 209 8.68 0.19 -9.41
CA VAL A 209 9.61 0.95 -8.56
C VAL A 209 10.56 -0.01 -7.82
N LEU A 210 10.05 -1.10 -7.24
CA LEU A 210 10.87 -2.14 -6.62
C LEU A 210 11.90 -2.71 -7.60
N ARG A 211 11.47 -3.06 -8.83
CA ARG A 211 12.34 -3.59 -9.89
C ARG A 211 13.44 -2.60 -10.27
N VAL A 212 13.11 -1.32 -10.41
CA VAL A 212 14.07 -0.28 -10.77
C VAL A 212 15.07 -0.02 -9.64
N LEU A 213 14.61 0.08 -8.40
CA LEU A 213 15.49 0.28 -7.24
C LEU A 213 16.48 -0.88 -7.08
N LEU A 214 16.03 -2.12 -7.24
CA LEU A 214 16.90 -3.30 -7.20
C LEU A 214 17.89 -3.40 -8.38
N SER A 215 17.74 -2.56 -9.41
CA SER A 215 18.75 -2.42 -10.47
C SER A 215 19.88 -1.45 -10.13
N ASP A 216 19.78 -0.71 -9.01
CA ASP A 216 20.87 0.10 -8.49
C ASP A 216 21.86 -0.79 -7.71
N PRO A 217 23.17 -0.73 -7.99
CA PRO A 217 24.15 -1.58 -7.32
C PRO A 217 24.19 -1.45 -5.80
N LYS A 218 23.94 -0.25 -5.23
CA LYS A 218 24.00 -0.04 -3.78
C LYS A 218 22.77 -0.65 -3.11
N ILE A 219 21.59 -0.42 -3.66
CA ILE A 219 20.35 -1.07 -3.17
C ILE A 219 20.49 -2.59 -3.30
N ALA A 220 20.93 -3.09 -4.46
CA ALA A 220 21.09 -4.53 -4.73
C ALA A 220 22.08 -5.22 -3.78
N SER A 221 23.13 -4.52 -3.33
CA SER A 221 24.09 -5.03 -2.36
C SER A 221 23.67 -4.88 -0.89
N GLY A 222 22.50 -4.29 -0.61
CA GLY A 222 22.05 -3.96 0.74
C GLY A 222 22.82 -2.80 1.39
N ASP A 223 23.47 -1.95 0.58
CA ASP A 223 24.19 -0.78 1.06
C ASP A 223 23.24 0.42 1.21
N ILE A 224 22.33 0.33 2.19
CA ILE A 224 21.35 1.36 2.54
C ILE A 224 21.32 1.58 4.06
N LEU A 225 20.99 2.81 4.48
CA LEU A 225 20.92 3.13 5.91
C LEU A 225 19.63 2.60 6.54
N ASN A 226 18.49 2.87 5.92
CA ASN A 226 17.18 2.50 6.45
C ASN A 226 16.65 1.25 5.77
N THR A 227 15.86 0.48 6.52
CA THR A 227 15.13 -0.66 5.97
C THR A 227 14.01 -0.13 5.07
N LEU A 228 13.87 -0.73 3.89
CA LEU A 228 12.79 -0.41 2.95
C LEU A 228 11.76 -1.52 2.99
N GLU A 229 10.49 -1.15 3.03
CA GLU A 229 9.39 -2.08 2.86
C GLU A 229 8.44 -1.64 1.75
N PHE A 230 8.00 -2.61 0.95
CA PHE A 230 7.00 -2.41 -0.11
C PHE A 230 5.79 -3.26 0.25
N HIS A 231 4.64 -2.61 0.39
CA HIS A 231 3.43 -3.21 0.93
C HIS A 231 2.34 -3.26 -0.14
N TRP A 232 1.64 -4.40 -0.19
CA TRP A 232 0.38 -4.55 -0.91
C TRP A 232 -0.67 -5.04 0.07
N TYR A 233 -1.58 -4.16 0.46
CA TYR A 233 -2.58 -4.42 1.50
C TYR A 233 -3.79 -5.15 0.92
N GLY A 234 -4.22 -6.25 1.57
CA GLY A 234 -5.51 -6.86 1.26
C GLY A 234 -6.63 -6.24 2.08
N ALA A 235 -7.84 -6.24 1.53
CA ALA A 235 -9.06 -5.80 2.22
C ALA A 235 -9.05 -4.31 2.64
N GLU A 236 -8.46 -3.43 1.84
CA GLU A 236 -8.58 -1.97 2.02
C GLU A 236 -10.05 -1.57 1.87
N GLU A 237 -10.68 -2.07 0.82
CA GLU A 237 -12.04 -1.73 0.44
C GLU A 237 -13.05 -2.15 1.50
N ALA A 238 -12.69 -3.07 2.39
CA ALA A 238 -13.54 -3.55 3.47
C ALA A 238 -13.44 -2.71 4.76
N GLY A 239 -12.78 -1.55 4.73
CA GLY A 239 -12.58 -0.67 5.88
C GLY A 239 -11.16 -0.72 6.44
N LEU A 240 -10.17 -0.70 5.55
CA LEU A 240 -8.73 -0.63 5.85
C LEU A 240 -8.20 -1.83 6.66
N LEU A 241 -8.80 -3.02 6.47
CA LEU A 241 -8.58 -4.16 7.35
C LEU A 241 -7.13 -4.66 7.35
N GLY A 242 -6.51 -4.83 6.18
CA GLY A 242 -5.15 -5.37 6.08
C GLY A 242 -4.08 -4.42 6.59
N SER A 243 -4.15 -3.14 6.21
CA SER A 243 -3.21 -2.13 6.71
C SER A 243 -3.41 -1.86 8.21
N GLN A 244 -4.65 -1.85 8.69
CA GLN A 244 -4.94 -1.70 10.12
C GLN A 244 -4.31 -2.85 10.92
N ASP A 245 -4.44 -4.09 10.47
CA ASP A 245 -3.82 -5.25 11.11
C ASP A 245 -2.30 -5.10 11.19
N ILE A 246 -1.66 -4.79 10.05
CA ILE A 246 -0.21 -4.63 9.95
C ILE A 246 0.31 -3.52 10.86
N PHE A 247 -0.26 -2.32 10.78
CA PHE A 247 0.24 -1.17 11.56
C PHE A 247 -0.06 -1.29 13.05
N THR A 248 -1.15 -1.98 13.41
CA THR A 248 -1.45 -2.32 14.81
C THR A 248 -0.41 -3.31 15.37
N GLN A 249 -0.04 -4.35 14.60
CA GLN A 249 1.03 -5.27 14.99
C GLN A 249 2.40 -4.58 15.05
N TYR A 250 2.69 -3.67 14.12
CA TYR A 250 3.91 -2.86 14.12
C TYR A 250 3.99 -2.01 15.38
N ARG A 251 2.90 -1.35 15.77
CA ARG A 251 2.80 -0.60 17.02
C ARG A 251 3.03 -1.50 18.23
N ALA A 252 2.34 -2.64 18.31
CA ALA A 252 2.46 -3.59 19.42
C ALA A 252 3.88 -4.16 19.58
N SER A 253 4.63 -4.27 18.47
CA SER A 253 6.01 -4.74 18.45
C SER A 253 7.07 -3.62 18.49
N ASN A 254 6.66 -2.37 18.70
CA ASN A 254 7.54 -1.19 18.70
C ASN A 254 8.37 -1.03 17.41
N ARG A 255 7.79 -1.38 16.25
CA ARG A 255 8.43 -1.17 14.95
C ARG A 255 8.68 0.31 14.72
N GLN A 256 9.88 0.65 14.24
CA GLN A 256 10.29 2.03 13.94
C GLN A 256 9.94 2.41 12.51
N VAL A 257 8.65 2.56 12.19
CA VAL A 257 8.26 3.13 10.88
C VAL A 257 8.48 4.64 10.95
N VAL A 258 9.39 5.14 10.11
CA VAL A 258 9.77 6.56 10.07
C VAL A 258 9.06 7.32 8.96
N SER A 259 8.50 6.62 7.98
CA SER A 259 7.71 7.19 6.90
C SER A 259 6.92 6.12 6.19
N MET A 260 5.68 6.44 5.82
CA MET A 260 4.82 5.61 4.98
C MET A 260 4.20 6.46 3.86
N LEU A 261 4.42 6.11 2.60
CA LEU A 261 3.79 6.73 1.46
C LEU A 261 2.73 5.78 0.88
N GLN A 262 1.47 6.23 0.86
CA GLN A 262 0.37 5.52 0.20
C GLN A 262 0.29 5.89 -1.28
N GLN A 263 0.07 4.89 -2.12
CA GLN A 263 -0.19 4.98 -3.55
C GLN A 263 -1.45 4.20 -3.87
N ASP A 264 -2.55 4.95 -3.93
CA ASP A 264 -3.89 4.46 -4.18
C ASP A 264 -4.51 5.30 -5.29
N MET A 265 -4.78 4.68 -6.43
CA MET A 265 -5.07 5.31 -7.72
C MET A 265 -3.98 6.28 -8.17
N VAL A 266 -3.30 5.91 -9.25
CA VAL A 266 -2.19 6.68 -9.85
C VAL A 266 -2.30 6.77 -11.36
N GLY A 267 -3.48 6.44 -11.90
CA GLY A 267 -3.67 6.16 -13.32
C GLY A 267 -4.47 7.20 -14.09
N TYR A 268 -5.28 8.03 -13.44
CA TYR A 268 -6.20 8.92 -14.15
C TYR A 268 -5.79 10.40 -14.07
N VAL A 269 -5.73 11.06 -15.21
CA VAL A 269 -5.22 12.45 -15.35
C VAL A 269 -6.18 13.49 -14.75
N GLY A 270 -7.45 13.15 -14.56
CA GLY A 270 -8.48 14.03 -14.02
C GLY A 270 -9.59 14.35 -15.00
N ARG A 271 -10.82 14.54 -14.48
CA ARG A 271 -12.03 14.77 -15.29
C ARG A 271 -12.00 16.08 -16.07
N ASP A 272 -11.21 17.04 -15.61
CA ASP A 272 -10.97 18.31 -16.28
C ASP A 272 -9.81 18.24 -17.31
N GLY A 273 -9.16 17.08 -17.44
CA GLY A 273 -8.07 16.84 -18.38
C GLY A 273 -6.75 17.52 -18.01
N VAL A 274 -6.60 17.96 -16.76
CA VAL A 274 -5.39 18.66 -16.29
C VAL A 274 -4.52 17.72 -15.46
N GLU A 275 -3.36 17.37 -16.01
CA GLU A 275 -2.40 16.49 -15.34
C GLU A 275 -1.69 17.19 -14.17
N ARG A 276 -1.87 16.64 -12.96
CA ARG A 276 -1.24 17.11 -11.72
C ARG A 276 -1.47 16.08 -10.61
N PHE A 277 -0.56 16.02 -9.64
CA PHE A 277 -0.78 15.22 -8.44
C PHE A 277 -1.83 15.85 -7.51
N GLY A 278 -2.61 15.03 -6.82
CA GLY A 278 -3.35 15.42 -5.63
C GLY A 278 -2.54 15.18 -4.36
N VAL A 279 -2.10 16.24 -3.69
CA VAL A 279 -1.36 16.12 -2.43
C VAL A 279 -2.34 16.24 -1.27
N VAL A 280 -2.65 15.12 -0.61
CA VAL A 280 -3.59 15.09 0.53
C VAL A 280 -2.94 15.76 1.75
N THR A 281 -3.72 16.59 2.46
CA THR A 281 -3.24 17.42 3.57
C THR A 281 -3.95 17.16 4.91
N ASP A 282 -5.01 16.37 4.94
CA ASP A 282 -5.69 15.91 6.14
C ASP A 282 -5.38 14.45 6.47
N TRP A 283 -5.37 14.09 7.76
CA TRP A 283 -5.05 12.73 8.24
C TRP A 283 -3.66 12.19 7.85
N VAL A 284 -2.70 13.11 7.70
CA VAL A 284 -1.31 12.84 7.28
C VAL A 284 -0.31 13.57 8.19
N ASP A 285 0.97 13.25 8.04
CA ASP A 285 2.08 14.01 8.64
C ASP A 285 2.50 15.16 7.72
N LEU A 286 2.36 16.41 8.20
CA LEU A 286 2.61 17.59 7.37
C LEU A 286 4.10 17.82 7.05
N ASP A 287 5.02 17.32 7.88
CA ASP A 287 6.45 17.42 7.60
C ASP A 287 6.82 16.43 6.47
N GLN A 288 6.22 15.24 6.48
CA GLN A 288 6.33 14.30 5.36
C GLN A 288 5.70 14.86 4.09
N VAL A 289 4.51 15.49 4.16
CA VAL A 289 3.88 16.14 3.01
C VAL A 289 4.77 17.23 2.42
N ALA A 290 5.41 18.05 3.26
CA ALA A 290 6.36 19.06 2.80
C ALA A 290 7.58 18.44 2.09
N PHE A 291 8.06 17.29 2.56
CA PHE A 291 9.09 16.51 1.87
C PHE A 291 8.59 15.98 0.53
N MET A 292 7.38 15.42 0.47
CA MET A 292 6.80 14.90 -0.78
C MET A 292 6.64 15.97 -1.85
N LYS A 293 6.26 17.19 -1.48
CA LYS A 293 6.21 18.32 -2.44
C LYS A 293 7.58 18.60 -3.07
N ARG A 294 8.66 18.56 -2.27
CA ARG A 294 10.04 18.69 -2.79
C ARG A 294 10.43 17.52 -3.69
N VAL A 295 10.03 16.31 -3.35
CA VAL A 295 10.25 15.11 -4.18
C VAL A 295 9.55 15.29 -5.54
N ILE A 296 8.29 15.73 -5.55
CA ILE A 296 7.52 16.01 -6.77
C ILE A 296 8.25 17.08 -7.61
N ASP A 297 8.55 18.24 -7.03
CA ASP A 297 9.23 19.35 -7.72
C ASP A 297 10.60 18.95 -8.30
N THR A 298 11.29 17.99 -7.68
CA THR A 298 12.64 17.59 -8.08
C THR A 298 12.65 16.49 -9.14
N TYR A 299 11.73 15.52 -9.05
CA TYR A 299 11.84 14.25 -9.78
C TYR A 299 10.76 14.02 -10.84
N THR A 300 9.75 14.88 -10.90
CA THR A 300 8.61 14.73 -11.82
C THR A 300 8.50 15.91 -12.77
N ASP A 301 7.65 15.77 -13.79
CA ASP A 301 7.47 16.81 -14.82
C ASP A 301 6.12 17.54 -14.69
N ILE A 302 5.26 17.12 -13.76
CA ILE A 302 3.90 17.64 -13.59
C ILE A 302 3.74 18.33 -12.23
N PRO A 303 2.87 19.35 -12.13
CA PRO A 303 2.68 20.05 -10.87
C PRO A 303 1.87 19.21 -9.88
N TYR A 304 1.72 19.73 -8.67
CA TYR A 304 0.77 19.21 -7.70
C TYR A 304 -0.24 20.29 -7.29
N GLU A 305 -1.37 19.84 -6.77
CA GLU A 305 -2.37 20.68 -6.11
C GLU A 305 -2.76 20.02 -4.77
N GLU A 306 -2.84 20.84 -3.73
CA GLU A 306 -3.24 20.36 -2.40
C GLU A 306 -4.73 20.03 -2.36
N THR A 307 -5.08 18.98 -1.64
CA THR A 307 -6.46 18.52 -1.54
C THR A 307 -6.72 17.89 -0.16
N VAL A 308 -7.98 17.52 0.07
CA VAL A 308 -8.43 16.81 1.26
C VAL A 308 -9.22 15.59 0.84
N CYS A 309 -9.03 14.47 1.54
CA CYS A 309 -9.80 13.26 1.29
C CYS A 309 -10.92 13.03 2.31
N GLY A 310 -10.72 13.48 3.55
CA GLY A 310 -11.54 13.11 4.70
C GLY A 310 -10.98 11.94 5.48
N TYR A 311 -11.71 11.56 6.53
CA TYR A 311 -11.32 10.51 7.47
C TYR A 311 -11.20 9.14 6.78
N ALA A 312 -10.30 8.27 7.28
CA ALA A 312 -10.18 6.86 6.88
C ALA A 312 -10.22 6.62 5.35
N CYS A 313 -9.55 7.50 4.61
CA CYS A 313 -9.62 7.55 3.16
C CYS A 313 -8.99 6.36 2.44
N SER A 314 -7.82 5.91 2.93
CA SER A 314 -7.02 4.81 2.37
C SER A 314 -5.97 4.38 3.41
N ASP A 315 -5.09 3.44 3.09
CA ASP A 315 -4.21 2.76 4.07
C ASP A 315 -3.22 3.67 4.82
N HIS A 316 -2.90 4.86 4.30
CA HIS A 316 -2.11 5.86 5.04
C HIS A 316 -2.75 6.18 6.41
N ALA A 317 -4.08 6.16 6.46
CA ALA A 317 -4.81 6.42 7.68
C ALA A 317 -4.51 5.36 8.76
N SER A 318 -4.28 4.09 8.38
CA SER A 318 -3.88 3.02 9.32
C SER A 318 -2.52 3.28 9.95
N ALA A 319 -1.56 3.80 9.18
CA ALA A 319 -0.25 4.23 9.69
C ALA A 319 -0.40 5.46 10.62
N ASN A 320 -1.14 6.49 10.17
CA ASN A 320 -1.43 7.69 10.95
C ASN A 320 -2.12 7.38 12.29
N ARG A 321 -3.16 6.53 12.27
CA ARG A 321 -3.91 6.05 13.44
C ARG A 321 -3.02 5.39 14.48
N ASN A 322 -1.95 4.73 14.04
CA ASN A 322 -0.97 4.05 14.88
C ASN A 322 0.24 4.92 15.28
N GLY A 323 0.22 6.21 14.94
CA GLY A 323 1.24 7.18 15.33
C GLY A 323 2.48 7.22 14.43
N TYR A 324 2.40 6.65 13.22
CA TYR A 324 3.48 6.68 12.24
C TYR A 324 3.31 7.82 11.24
N PRO A 325 4.40 8.54 10.87
CA PRO A 325 4.35 9.53 9.80
C PRO A 325 3.88 8.89 8.49
N SER A 326 2.88 9.50 7.86
CA SER A 326 2.34 9.01 6.61
C SER A 326 1.90 10.16 5.69
N SER A 327 1.91 9.91 4.39
CA SER A 327 1.42 10.83 3.37
C SER A 327 0.67 10.07 2.29
N PHE A 328 -0.23 10.76 1.61
CA PHE A 328 -0.97 10.21 0.48
C PHE A 328 -0.88 11.16 -0.71
N ILE A 329 -0.27 10.67 -1.80
CA ILE A 329 -0.17 11.39 -3.07
C ILE A 329 -1.07 10.66 -4.06
N PHE A 330 -2.22 11.29 -4.33
CA PHE A 330 -3.29 10.80 -5.18
C PHE A 330 -3.09 11.24 -6.63
N GLU A 331 -3.76 10.57 -7.57
CA GLU A 331 -3.74 10.90 -8.99
C GLU A 331 -4.24 12.32 -9.32
N THR A 332 -5.15 12.88 -8.51
CA THR A 332 -5.79 14.18 -8.79
C THR A 332 -6.25 14.86 -7.49
N PRO A 333 -6.58 16.16 -7.50
CA PRO A 333 -7.37 16.74 -6.41
C PRO A 333 -8.71 16.03 -6.26
N PHE A 334 -9.13 15.76 -5.02
CA PHE A 334 -10.41 15.11 -4.74
C PHE A 334 -11.57 15.83 -5.42
N GLY A 335 -12.46 15.05 -6.03
CA GLY A 335 -13.49 15.56 -6.92
C GLY A 335 -13.09 15.62 -8.39
N ASN A 336 -11.86 15.32 -8.77
CA ASN A 336 -11.46 15.14 -10.18
C ASN A 336 -11.00 13.72 -10.54
N HIS A 337 -10.98 12.81 -9.57
CA HIS A 337 -10.56 11.42 -9.75
C HIS A 337 -11.44 10.63 -10.73
N ASN A 338 -10.92 9.47 -11.11
CA ASN A 338 -11.58 8.51 -11.98
C ASN A 338 -13.06 8.27 -11.57
N PRO A 339 -14.06 8.62 -12.42
CA PRO A 339 -15.46 8.45 -12.08
C PRO A 339 -15.94 6.99 -12.13
N TYR A 340 -15.11 6.07 -12.62
CA TYR A 340 -15.44 4.67 -12.83
C TYR A 340 -15.03 3.75 -11.67
N ILE A 341 -14.36 4.27 -10.64
CA ILE A 341 -13.98 3.49 -9.44
C ILE A 341 -15.18 2.75 -8.85
N HIS A 342 -14.90 1.59 -8.25
CA HIS A 342 -15.89 0.68 -7.67
C HIS A 342 -16.99 0.27 -8.67
N SER A 343 -16.65 0.17 -9.95
CA SER A 343 -17.57 -0.27 -11.00
C SER A 343 -16.91 -1.24 -11.98
N PRO A 344 -17.71 -1.99 -12.77
CA PRO A 344 -17.18 -2.83 -13.84
C PRO A 344 -16.43 -2.06 -14.94
N ASN A 345 -16.58 -0.74 -14.97
CA ASN A 345 -15.95 0.16 -15.93
C ASN A 345 -14.61 0.73 -15.45
N ASP A 346 -14.15 0.43 -14.22
CA ASP A 346 -12.77 0.74 -13.85
C ASP A 346 -11.80 -0.19 -14.59
N THR A 347 -11.58 0.10 -15.87
CA THR A 347 -10.79 -0.69 -16.80
C THR A 347 -9.55 0.07 -17.27
N MET A 348 -8.60 -0.67 -17.84
CA MET A 348 -7.35 -0.10 -18.34
C MET A 348 -7.51 0.99 -19.39
N GLU A 349 -8.66 1.10 -20.06
CA GLU A 349 -8.90 2.14 -21.06
C GLU A 349 -8.91 3.55 -20.46
N HIS A 350 -9.12 3.65 -19.15
CA HIS A 350 -9.10 4.91 -18.40
C HIS A 350 -7.75 5.17 -17.72
N VAL A 351 -6.79 4.24 -17.81
CA VAL A 351 -5.47 4.38 -17.18
C VAL A 351 -4.46 5.01 -18.15
N SER A 352 -3.97 6.19 -17.78
CA SER A 352 -2.85 6.89 -18.39
C SER A 352 -1.52 6.40 -17.82
N PHE A 353 -0.81 5.54 -18.55
CA PHE A 353 0.53 5.09 -18.13
C PHE A 353 1.59 6.20 -18.13
N ASP A 354 1.35 7.32 -18.81
CA ASP A 354 2.21 8.50 -18.69
C ASP A 354 2.07 9.12 -17.29
N HIS A 355 0.85 9.16 -16.77
CA HIS A 355 0.56 9.62 -15.42
C HIS A 355 1.11 8.66 -14.35
N VAL A 356 0.91 7.35 -14.54
CA VAL A 356 1.48 6.30 -13.66
C VAL A 356 3.00 6.43 -13.56
N VAL A 357 3.69 6.78 -14.66
CA VAL A 357 5.15 7.00 -14.62
C VAL A 357 5.53 8.21 -13.78
N GLN A 358 4.74 9.28 -13.76
CA GLN A 358 5.02 10.43 -12.90
C GLN A 358 4.96 10.02 -11.42
N HIS A 359 3.97 9.21 -11.04
CA HIS A 359 3.92 8.59 -9.71
C HIS A 359 5.12 7.67 -9.44
N ALA A 360 5.51 6.84 -10.40
CA ALA A 360 6.67 5.95 -10.27
C ALA A 360 7.99 6.72 -10.08
N ARG A 361 8.15 7.87 -10.76
CA ARG A 361 9.30 8.76 -10.58
C ARG A 361 9.34 9.36 -9.18
N MET A 362 8.21 9.89 -8.72
CA MET A 362 8.04 10.42 -7.38
C MET A 362 8.33 9.35 -6.31
N ALA A 363 7.76 8.15 -6.44
CA ALA A 363 7.97 7.05 -5.53
C ALA A 363 9.43 6.55 -5.52
N THR A 364 10.10 6.52 -6.69
CA THR A 364 11.54 6.22 -6.79
C THR A 364 12.37 7.24 -6.02
N GLY A 365 12.07 8.54 -6.18
CA GLY A 365 12.73 9.62 -5.44
C GLY A 365 12.50 9.53 -3.94
N TYR A 366 11.25 9.33 -3.52
CA TYR A 366 10.85 9.12 -2.12
C TYR A 366 11.66 8.00 -1.46
N VAL A 367 11.62 6.79 -2.04
CA VAL A 367 12.29 5.63 -1.46
C VAL A 367 13.80 5.83 -1.42
N TYR A 368 14.40 6.31 -2.51
CA TYR A 368 15.85 6.40 -2.60
C TYR A 368 16.43 7.50 -1.69
N GLU A 369 15.81 8.68 -1.61
CA GLU A 369 16.24 9.73 -0.67
C GLU A 369 16.19 9.24 0.78
N LEU A 370 15.09 8.60 1.17
CA LEU A 370 14.92 8.11 2.53
C LEU A 370 15.72 6.83 2.82
N ALA A 371 16.13 6.05 1.82
CA ALA A 371 17.04 4.91 2.02
C ALA A 371 18.38 5.35 2.64
N TYR A 372 18.82 6.58 2.34
CA TYR A 372 20.11 7.14 2.76
C TYR A 372 20.00 8.30 3.75
N TRP A 373 18.79 8.65 4.19
CA TRP A 373 18.60 9.74 5.15
C TRP A 373 18.92 9.27 6.58
N PRO A 374 19.80 9.93 7.34
CA PRO A 374 20.25 9.44 8.64
C PRO A 374 19.20 9.52 9.74
N PHE A 375 18.04 10.16 9.52
CA PHE A 375 16.96 10.40 10.50
C PHE A 375 17.53 10.59 11.92
N ALA A 376 18.16 11.75 12.15
CA ALA A 376 18.93 12.03 13.37
C ALA A 376 18.06 12.50 14.54
#